data_AF-A0A0N4XTK3-F1
#
_entry.id   AF-A0A0N4XTK3-F1
#
_cell.length_a   1.000
_cell.length_b   1.000
_cell.length_c   1.000
_cell.angle_alpha   90.00
_cell.angle_beta   90.00
_cell.angle_gamma   90.00
#
_symmetry.space_group_name_H-M   'P 1'
#
loop_
_entity.id
_entity.type
_entity.pdbx_description
1 polymer ?
#
loop_
_entity_poly.entity_id
_entity_poly.type
_entity_poly.pdbx_seq_one_letter_code
_entity_poly.pdbx_strand_id
1 'polypeptide(L)'
;MNLAVSVDSFEQLTTRIGRLRLMRRGSMPALTVFAVYTLTSDYDGEEVETFYMEFEKLYKEEHTFYKVIAGDFNAKIGPRRSSEELHVGAHGLE
;
A
#
# COMPACT_ATOMS: atom_id res chain seq x y z
N MET A 1 1.50 10.70 23.87
CA MET A 1 1.70 11.62 22.72
C MET A 1 0.41 11.63 21.92
N ASN A 2 -0.34 12.74 21.92
CA ASN A 2 -1.61 12.83 21.18
C ASN A 2 -1.30 13.22 19.73
N LEU A 3 -1.38 12.24 18.83
CA LEU A 3 -1.20 12.42 17.39
C LEU A 3 -2.52 12.98 16.82
N ALA A 4 -2.74 14.28 16.95
CA ALA A 4 -3.80 14.96 16.22
C ALA A 4 -3.40 15.05 14.74
N VAL A 5 -3.66 13.97 13.99
CA VAL A 5 -3.51 13.89 12.54
C VAL A 5 -4.86 14.25 11.94
N SER A 6 -4.88 15.22 11.04
CA SER A 6 -6.07 15.56 10.27
C SER A 6 -6.02 14.89 8.91
N VAL A 7 -7.17 14.40 8.46
CA VAL A 7 -7.36 14.01 7.06
C VAL A 7 -7.36 15.28 6.24
N ASP A 8 -6.46 15.35 5.26
CA ASP A 8 -6.41 16.45 4.29
C ASP A 8 -7.32 16.16 3.11
N SER A 9 -7.13 15.00 2.48
CA SER A 9 -8.00 14.52 1.41
C SER A 9 -8.09 13.00 1.38
N PHE A 10 -9.19 12.52 0.83
CA PHE A 10 -9.37 11.13 0.46
C PHE A 10 -9.88 11.07 -0.97
N GLU A 11 -9.25 10.22 -1.78
CA GLU A 11 -9.59 10.04 -3.19
C GLU A 11 -9.60 8.55 -3.51
N GLN A 12 -10.67 8.08 -4.14
CA GLN A 12 -10.70 6.77 -4.76
C GLN A 12 -10.20 6.91 -6.21
N LEU A 13 -8.96 6.50 -6.45
CA LEU A 13 -8.27 6.68 -7.73
C LEU A 13 -8.74 5.64 -8.75
N THR A 14 -8.98 4.41 -8.29
CA THR A 14 -9.59 3.33 -9.06
C THR A 14 -10.51 2.52 -8.15
N THR A 15 -11.20 1.50 -8.67
CA THR A 15 -11.99 0.56 -7.84
C THR A 15 -11.15 -0.17 -6.79
N ARG A 16 -9.82 -0.21 -6.96
CA ARG A 16 -8.88 -0.98 -6.13
C ARG A 16 -7.86 -0.15 -5.38
N ILE A 17 -7.77 1.16 -5.67
CA ILE A 17 -6.77 2.05 -5.09
C ILE A 17 -7.48 3.25 -4.47
N GLY A 18 -7.38 3.36 -3.16
CA GLY A 18 -7.69 4.56 -2.39
C GLY A 18 -6.42 5.31 -2.02
N ARG A 19 -6.48 6.64 -1.97
CA ARG A 19 -5.42 7.51 -1.50
C ARG A 19 -5.95 8.40 -0.39
N LEU A 20 -5.30 8.31 0.77
CA LEU A 20 -5.58 9.14 1.94
C LEU A 20 -4.37 10.03 2.22
N ARG A 21 -4.54 11.34 2.06
CA ARG A 21 -3.54 12.32 2.45
C ARG A 21 -3.80 12.77 3.87
N LEU A 22 -2.76 12.69 4.68
CA LEU A 22 -2.76 13.01 6.08
C LEU A 22 -1.78 14.15 6.32
N MET A 23 -2.28 15.23 6.92
CA MET A 23 -1.44 16.33 7.37
C MET A 23 -1.54 16.44 8.88
N ARG A 24 -0.39 16.65 9.52
CA ARG A 24 -0.35 17.02 10.93
C ARG A 24 -0.12 18.52 11.02
N ARG A 25 -0.83 19.19 11.93
CA ARG A 25 -0.56 20.60 12.24
C ARG A 25 0.87 20.73 12.80
N GLY A 26 1.66 21.66 12.25
CA GLY A 26 3.04 21.95 12.68
C GLY A 26 4.09 21.59 11.63
N SER A 27 5.34 21.37 12.06
CA SER A 27 6.51 21.13 11.20
C SER A 27 6.67 19.67 10.75
N MET A 28 5.63 18.83 10.89
CA MET A 28 5.73 17.42 10.54
C MET A 28 5.51 17.21 9.04
N PRO A 29 6.35 16.39 8.36
CA PRO A 29 6.18 16.13 6.94
C PRO A 29 4.85 15.43 6.63
N ALA A 30 4.24 15.77 5.50
CA ALA A 30 3.00 15.15 5.05
C ALA A 30 3.15 13.65 4.82
N LEU A 31 2.06 12.92 5.06
CA LEU A 31 1.96 11.46 4.92
C LEU A 31 0.85 11.14 3.91
N THR A 32 1.13 10.28 2.94
CA THR A 32 0.09 9.65 2.11
C THR A 32 0.00 8.17 2.43
N VAL A 33 -1.22 7.68 2.63
CA VAL A 33 -1.53 6.25 2.75
C VAL A 33 -2.27 5.83 1.48
N PHE A 34 -1.70 4.88 0.75
CA PHE A 34 -2.38 4.18 -0.32
C PHE A 34 -3.04 2.93 0.26
N ALA A 35 -4.36 2.86 0.13
CA ALA A 35 -5.14 1.67 0.40
C ALA A 35 -5.27 0.87 -0.89
N VAL A 36 -4.76 -0.34 -0.91
CA VAL A 36 -4.72 -1.21 -2.09
C VAL A 36 -5.54 -2.47 -1.84
N TYR A 37 -6.32 -2.89 -2.83
CA TYR A 37 -6.93 -4.21 -2.85
C TYR A 37 -6.51 -4.92 -4.14
N THR A 38 -5.65 -5.92 -4.03
CA THR A 38 -5.10 -6.57 -5.22
C THR A 38 -6.05 -7.57 -5.84
N LEU A 39 -5.74 -7.84 -7.10
CA LEU A 39 -6.27 -8.94 -7.88
C LEU A 39 -5.96 -10.28 -7.23
N THR A 40 -6.96 -11.17 -7.20
CA THR A 40 -6.74 -12.56 -6.80
C THR A 40 -5.89 -13.26 -7.87
N SER A 41 -5.27 -14.38 -7.50
CA SER A 41 -4.42 -15.16 -8.42
C SER A 41 -5.14 -15.73 -9.64
N ASP A 42 -6.46 -15.60 -9.71
CA ASP A 42 -7.31 -16.14 -10.78
C ASP A 42 -7.50 -15.15 -11.94
N TYR A 43 -6.98 -13.93 -11.81
CA TYR A 43 -6.97 -12.91 -12.85
C TYR A 43 -5.82 -13.15 -13.84
N ASP A 44 -5.98 -12.66 -15.08
CA ASP A 44 -4.95 -12.80 -16.10
C ASP A 44 -3.69 -11.99 -15.75
N GLY A 45 -2.54 -12.47 -16.23
CA GLY A 45 -1.24 -11.83 -15.98
C GLY A 45 -1.20 -10.37 -16.44
N GLU A 46 -1.88 -10.03 -17.55
CA GLU A 46 -1.93 -8.66 -18.06
C GLU A 46 -2.72 -7.72 -17.15
N GLU A 47 -3.80 -8.18 -16.52
CA GLU A 47 -4.59 -7.37 -15.58
C GLU A 47 -3.81 -7.08 -14.31
N VAL A 48 -3.03 -8.07 -13.83
CA VAL A 48 -2.12 -7.92 -12.70
C VAL A 48 -1.00 -6.94 -13.02
N GLU A 49 -0.38 -7.06 -14.19
CA GLU A 49 0.68 -6.14 -14.63
C GLU A 49 0.16 -4.72 -14.78
N THR A 50 -1.00 -4.54 -15.42
CA THR A 50 -1.65 -3.23 -15.58
C THR A 50 -1.91 -2.58 -14.22
N PHE A 51 -2.41 -3.34 -13.25
CA PHE A 51 -2.63 -2.86 -11.89
C PHE A 51 -1.33 -2.33 -11.24
N TYR A 52 -0.24 -3.09 -11.33
CA TYR A 52 1.05 -2.67 -10.76
C TYR A 52 1.63 -1.45 -11.48
N MET A 53 1.50 -1.35 -12.80
CA MET A 53 1.93 -0.19 -13.57
C MET A 53 1.16 1.08 -13.19
N GLU A 54 -0.17 0.99 -13.08
CA GLU A 54 -1.01 2.10 -12.64
C GLU A 54 -0.66 2.55 -11.23
N PHE A 55 -0.51 1.58 -10.31
CA PHE A 55 -0.15 1.87 -8.93
C PHE A 55 1.25 2.48 -8.81
N GLU A 56 2.24 1.99 -9.55
CA GLU A 56 3.60 2.53 -9.57
C GLU A 56 3.62 3.98 -10.05
N LYS A 57 2.83 4.31 -11.08
CA LYS A 57 2.68 5.68 -11.58
C LYS A 57 2.12 6.60 -10.47
N LEU A 58 1.04 6.19 -9.81
CA LEU A 58 0.42 6.95 -8.71
C LEU A 58 1.38 7.16 -7.54
N TYR A 59 2.14 6.11 -7.18
CA TYR A 59 3.13 6.19 -6.12
C TYR A 59 4.26 7.17 -6.46
N LYS A 60 4.73 7.20 -7.72
CA LYS A 60 5.77 8.14 -8.19
C LYS A 60 5.26 9.58 -8.27
N GLU A 61 4.01 9.79 -8.68
CA GLU A 61 3.36 11.11 -8.76
C GLU A 61 3.12 11.72 -7.37
N GLU A 62 3.01 10.92 -6.31
CA GLU A 62 2.81 11.47 -4.97
C GLU A 62 4.06 12.18 -4.45
N HIS A 63 3.88 13.34 -3.83
CA HIS A 63 5.00 14.20 -3.40
C HIS A 63 5.08 14.38 -1.89
N THR A 64 4.27 13.66 -1.11
CA THR A 64 4.41 13.63 0.35
C THR A 64 5.70 12.94 0.78
N PHE A 65 6.28 13.45 1.85
CA PHE A 65 7.56 12.98 2.39
C PHE A 65 7.48 11.52 2.86
N TYR A 66 6.39 11.17 3.54
CA TYR A 66 6.11 9.78 3.90
C TYR A 66 5.03 9.20 2.98
N LYS A 67 5.24 7.96 2.55
CA LYS A 67 4.28 7.17 1.78
C LYS A 67 4.15 5.82 2.47
N VAL A 68 2.92 5.42 2.76
CA VAL A 68 2.59 4.12 3.31
C VAL A 68 1.69 3.41 2.32
N ILE A 69 1.96 2.15 2.08
CA ILE A 69 1.11 1.30 1.25
C ILE A 69 0.55 0.23 2.17
N ALA A 70 -0.77 0.16 2.27
CA ALA A 70 -1.49 -0.78 3.10
C ALA A 70 -2.60 -1.40 2.25
N GLY A 71 -2.80 -2.70 2.38
CA GLY A 71 -3.74 -3.37 1.51
C GLY A 71 -3.63 -4.86 1.57
N ASP A 72 -4.67 -5.53 1.07
CA ASP A 72 -4.58 -6.95 0.78
C ASP A 72 -3.86 -7.10 -0.55
N PHE A 73 -2.64 -7.64 -0.48
CA PHE A 73 -1.82 -7.89 -1.67
C PHE A 73 -2.04 -9.26 -2.28
N ASN A 74 -2.78 -10.17 -1.63
CA ASN A 74 -2.89 -11.58 -2.03
C ASN A 74 -1.53 -12.22 -2.34
N ALA A 75 -0.45 -11.66 -1.78
CA ALA A 75 0.90 -12.13 -1.99
C ALA A 75 1.03 -13.47 -1.28
N LYS A 76 1.49 -14.50 -2.00
CA LYS A 76 1.84 -15.78 -1.36
C LYS A 76 3.05 -15.53 -0.47
N ILE A 77 2.85 -15.72 0.81
CA ILE A 77 3.91 -15.63 1.81
C ILE A 77 4.20 -17.03 2.32
N GLY A 78 5.43 -17.50 2.11
CA GLY A 78 5.86 -18.83 2.51
C GLY A 78 5.96 -18.98 4.03
N PRO A 79 6.17 -20.22 4.51
CA PRO A 79 6.09 -20.54 5.93
C PRO A 79 7.15 -19.80 6.75
N ARG A 80 6.75 -19.36 7.94
CA ARG A 80 7.63 -18.74 8.94
C ARG A 80 8.66 -19.77 9.41
N ARG A 81 9.96 -19.46 9.33
CA ARG A 81 11.05 -20.39 9.67
C ARG A 81 11.29 -20.49 11.18
N SER A 82 10.94 -19.47 11.96
CA SER A 82 11.02 -19.51 13.45
C SER A 82 9.99 -18.62 14.14
N SER A 83 9.73 -18.87 15.44
CA SER A 83 8.77 -18.11 16.25
C SER A 83 9.20 -16.67 16.56
N GLU A 84 10.48 -16.34 16.36
CA GLU A 84 11.07 -14.99 16.55
C GLU A 84 11.09 -14.16 15.27
N GLU A 85 10.77 -14.75 14.11
CA GLU A 85 10.88 -14.08 12.82
C GLU A 85 9.77 -13.03 12.64
N LEU A 86 10.10 -11.73 12.69
CA LEU A 86 9.11 -10.64 12.63
C LEU A 86 8.66 -10.29 11.21
N HIS A 87 9.27 -10.91 10.19
CA HIS A 87 9.05 -10.61 8.77
C HIS A 87 8.73 -11.90 8.03
N VAL A 88 7.65 -11.90 7.25
CA VAL A 88 7.21 -13.03 6.43
C VAL A 88 7.27 -12.59 4.97
N GLY A 89 7.91 -13.40 4.10
CA GLY A 89 8.11 -13.09 2.69
C GLY A 89 8.84 -14.20 1.93
N ALA A 90 8.11 -15.14 1.34
CA ALA A 90 8.69 -16.18 0.48
C ALA A 90 7.66 -16.54 -0.58
N HIS A 91 7.79 -16.14 -1.83
CA HIS A 91 6.90 -16.63 -2.90
C HIS A 91 7.11 -18.14 -3.23
N GLY A 92 7.66 -18.93 -2.31
CA GLY A 92 7.87 -20.36 -2.49
C GLY A 92 6.65 -21.15 -2.05
N LEU A 93 6.08 -21.90 -2.99
CA LEU A 93 5.39 -23.16 -2.68
C LEU A 93 6.40 -24.11 -2.00
N GLU A 94 5.89 -25.10 -1.27
CA GLU A 94 6.72 -26.19 -0.68
C GLU A 94 7.58 -26.89 -1.74
#